data_AF-A0A228J3I5-F1
#
_entry.id   AF-A0A228J3I5-F1
#
_cell.length_a   1.000
_cell.length_b   1.000
_cell.length_c   1.000
_cell.angle_alpha   90.00
_cell.angle_beta   90.00
_cell.angle_gamma   90.00
#
_symmetry.space_group_name_H-M   'P 1'
#
loop_
_entity.id
_entity.type
_entity.pdbx_description
1 polymer ?
#
loop_
_entity_poly.entity_id
_entity_poly.type
_entity_poly.pdbx_seq_one_letter_code
_entity_poly.pdbx_strand_id
1 'polypeptide(L)'
;MWTTEQQYHGNKGLPQVLDELKVPLLQANPHGCQTENWVLDATKWWQKTGTAKWSIAASYAENSPVLFVNAGSSKKGSNNEIPLAQSETLPSSLTLIRVDEINVQKFIYYEKVKLVGWFQYNGMGYGLDITDPVIESEYHTKDDGYYAIGESLLCISLSKPINKTNGDGLDYRYKLIAAVMPKPEEGA
;
A
#
# COMPACT_ATOMS: atom_id res chain seq x y z
N MET A 1 15.18 -6.38 12.80
CA MET A 1 15.66 -5.40 13.79
C MET A 1 15.10 -4.07 13.33
N TRP A 2 14.02 -3.60 13.98
CA TRP A 2 13.29 -2.39 13.56
C TRP A 2 14.07 -1.16 14.06
N THR A 3 14.34 -0.19 13.18
CA THR A 3 14.95 1.08 13.60
C THR A 3 13.95 1.86 14.45
N THR A 4 14.44 2.62 15.42
CA THR A 4 13.69 3.49 16.35
C THR A 4 12.84 4.58 15.66
N GLU A 5 12.77 4.59 14.33
CA GLU A 5 12.21 5.65 13.48
C GLU A 5 10.67 5.59 13.35
N GLN A 6 10.01 4.59 13.92
CA GLN A 6 8.56 4.34 13.75
C GLN A 6 7.86 3.99 15.06
N GLN A 7 8.18 4.69 16.16
CA GLN A 7 7.60 4.40 17.47
C GLN A 7 6.91 5.60 18.10
N TYR A 8 5.84 5.32 18.84
CA TYR A 8 5.17 6.30 19.65
C TYR A 8 6.06 6.88 20.76
N HIS A 9 5.75 8.12 21.15
CA HIS A 9 6.30 8.72 22.37
C HIS A 9 6.17 7.79 23.58
N GLY A 10 7.32 7.51 24.20
CA GLY A 10 7.41 6.64 25.37
C GLY A 10 7.34 5.14 25.08
N ASN A 11 7.70 4.71 23.85
CA ASN A 11 7.75 3.31 23.45
C ASN A 11 6.41 2.56 23.57
N LYS A 12 5.30 3.26 23.27
CA LYS A 12 3.93 2.73 23.39
C LYS A 12 3.48 1.88 22.19
N GLY A 13 4.42 1.25 21.48
CA GLY A 13 4.16 0.44 20.30
C GLY A 13 4.31 1.19 18.97
N LEU A 14 3.82 0.55 17.91
CA LEU A 14 3.93 0.99 16.52
C LEU A 14 2.64 1.69 16.06
N PRO A 15 2.72 2.66 15.13
CA PRO A 15 1.57 3.21 14.44
C PRO A 15 0.63 2.13 13.89
N GLN A 16 -0.67 2.30 14.13
CA GLN A 16 -1.71 1.45 13.57
C GLN A 16 -2.44 2.19 12.45
N VAL A 17 -3.10 1.42 11.60
CA VAL A 17 -3.94 1.97 10.54
C VAL A 17 -5.04 2.85 11.15
N LEU A 18 -5.30 4.00 10.52
CA LEU A 18 -6.19 5.07 11.00
C LEU A 18 -5.69 5.89 12.20
N ASP A 19 -4.49 5.66 12.72
CA ASP A 19 -3.93 6.55 13.74
C ASP A 19 -3.65 7.95 13.17
N GLU A 20 -4.10 8.98 13.87
CA GLU A 20 -3.78 10.37 13.54
C GLU A 20 -2.51 10.76 14.29
N LEU A 21 -1.51 11.21 13.54
CA LEU A 21 -0.15 11.37 14.05
C LEU A 21 0.38 12.77 13.80
N LYS A 22 1.06 13.31 14.81
CA LYS A 22 2.00 14.41 14.64
C LYS A 22 3.41 13.82 14.52
N VAL A 23 3.96 13.91 13.32
CA VAL A 23 5.28 13.39 12.96
C VAL A 23 6.28 14.54 12.84
N PRO A 24 7.39 14.54 13.59
CA PRO A 24 8.46 15.53 13.45
C PRO A 24 9.22 15.38 12.12
N LEU A 25 9.18 16.40 11.27
CA LEU A 25 9.84 16.43 9.96
C LEU A 25 10.95 17.50 9.94
N LEU A 26 12.05 17.21 9.26
CA LEU A 26 13.16 18.15 9.05
C LEU A 26 13.02 18.91 7.73
N GLN A 27 13.02 18.17 6.61
CA GLN A 27 12.94 18.74 5.28
C GLN A 27 12.35 17.74 4.28
N ALA A 28 11.76 18.25 3.20
CA ALA A 28 11.31 17.43 2.09
C ALA A 28 12.52 16.77 1.42
N ASN A 29 12.37 15.51 1.00
CA ASN A 29 13.40 14.76 0.28
C ASN A 29 12.78 13.90 -0.83
N PRO A 30 12.14 14.56 -1.83
CA PRO A 30 11.45 13.86 -2.90
C PRO A 30 12.43 13.11 -3.81
N HIS A 31 12.00 11.97 -4.36
CA HIS A 31 12.78 11.20 -5.34
C HIS A 31 11.90 10.58 -6.43
N GLY A 32 11.95 11.15 -7.65
CA GLY A 32 11.07 10.78 -8.76
C GLY A 32 9.60 10.98 -8.37
N CYS A 33 8.77 9.95 -8.53
CA CYS A 33 7.35 9.98 -8.14
C CYS A 33 7.09 10.04 -6.64
N GLN A 34 8.08 9.75 -5.80
CA GLN A 34 7.93 9.80 -4.34
C GLN A 34 8.10 11.22 -3.85
N THR A 35 7.18 12.09 -4.28
CA THR A 35 7.18 13.53 -3.97
C THR A 35 6.80 13.79 -2.52
N GLU A 36 6.17 12.81 -1.88
CA GLU A 36 5.69 12.84 -0.50
C GLU A 36 6.78 12.52 0.54
N ASN A 37 8.00 12.16 0.10
CA ASN A 37 9.07 11.76 1.01
C ASN A 37 9.61 12.94 1.84
N TRP A 38 9.79 12.70 3.14
CA TRP A 38 10.38 13.62 4.11
C TRP A 38 11.48 12.97 4.92
N VAL A 39 12.48 13.76 5.33
CA VAL A 39 13.44 13.35 6.37
C VAL A 39 12.79 13.54 7.73
N LEU A 40 12.72 12.47 8.52
CA LEU A 40 12.21 12.49 9.89
C LEU A 40 13.23 13.11 10.86
N ASP A 41 12.75 13.85 11.85
CA ASP A 41 13.59 14.26 12.99
C ASP A 41 13.66 13.11 14.02
N ALA A 42 14.66 12.25 13.88
CA ALA A 42 14.86 11.09 14.73
C ALA A 42 15.16 11.43 16.21
N THR A 43 15.37 12.71 16.55
CA THR A 43 15.56 13.15 17.93
C THR A 43 14.24 13.35 18.68
N LYS A 44 13.11 13.31 17.97
CA LYS A 44 11.78 13.56 18.52
C LYS A 44 10.85 12.38 18.26
N TRP A 45 10.00 12.10 19.23
CA TRP A 45 9.02 11.01 19.12
C TRP A 45 7.80 11.41 18.30
N TRP A 46 7.15 10.41 17.69
CA TRP A 46 5.85 10.58 17.08
C TRP A 46 4.76 10.67 18.16
N GLN A 47 3.80 11.56 17.96
CA GLN A 47 2.70 11.73 18.89
C GLN A 47 1.39 11.28 18.23
N LYS A 48 0.72 10.29 18.81
CA LYS A 48 -0.67 9.99 18.49
C LYS A 48 -1.57 11.10 19.00
N THR A 49 -2.29 11.76 18.10
CA THR A 49 -3.23 12.84 18.41
C THR A 49 -4.68 12.36 18.39
N GLY A 50 -4.95 11.22 17.77
CA GLY A 50 -6.28 10.66 17.65
C GLY A 50 -6.29 9.33 16.90
N THR A 51 -7.49 8.83 16.62
CA THR A 51 -7.74 7.73 15.69
C THR A 51 -8.89 8.16 14.79
N ALA A 52 -8.66 8.20 13.49
CA ALA A 52 -9.67 8.54 12.51
C ALA A 52 -10.71 7.42 12.42
N LYS A 53 -11.98 7.77 12.17
CA LYS A 53 -12.98 6.79 11.77
C LYS A 53 -12.73 6.38 10.32
N TRP A 54 -13.09 5.15 9.98
CA TRP A 54 -13.06 4.68 8.58
C TRP A 54 -13.78 5.63 7.63
N SER A 55 -14.94 6.17 8.03
CA SER A 55 -15.70 7.13 7.21
C SER A 55 -14.97 8.45 6.95
N ILE A 56 -14.12 8.90 7.88
CA ILE A 56 -13.27 10.07 7.69
C ILE A 56 -12.15 9.73 6.70
N ALA A 57 -11.48 8.60 6.86
CA ALA A 57 -10.49 8.13 5.88
C ALA A 57 -11.09 7.96 4.48
N ALA A 58 -12.32 7.41 4.39
CA ALA A 58 -13.03 7.23 3.13
C ALA A 58 -13.33 8.56 2.42
N SER A 59 -13.48 9.66 3.16
CA SER A 59 -13.66 11.00 2.56
C SER A 59 -12.40 11.54 1.88
N TYR A 60 -11.23 10.99 2.19
CA TYR A 60 -9.95 11.30 1.52
C TYR A 60 -9.65 10.35 0.35
N ALA A 61 -10.50 9.35 0.09
CA ALA A 61 -10.30 8.45 -1.03
C ALA A 61 -10.36 9.22 -2.35
N GLU A 62 -9.33 9.06 -3.16
CA GLU A 62 -9.19 9.66 -4.46
C GLU A 62 -10.03 8.92 -5.50
N ASN A 63 -10.50 9.67 -6.49
CA ASN A 63 -11.32 9.17 -7.59
C ASN A 63 -10.63 9.42 -8.95
N SER A 64 -9.37 9.01 -9.07
CA SER A 64 -8.67 9.05 -10.34
C SER A 64 -9.29 8.03 -11.31
N PRO A 65 -9.45 8.34 -12.61
CA PRO A 65 -9.96 7.36 -13.58
C PRO A 65 -9.14 6.07 -13.65
N VAL A 66 -7.84 6.13 -13.35
CA VAL A 66 -6.91 4.99 -13.37
C VAL A 66 -5.95 5.09 -12.17
N LEU A 67 -5.53 3.94 -11.64
CA LEU A 67 -4.48 3.90 -10.62
C LEU A 67 -3.12 4.21 -11.24
N PHE A 68 -2.64 5.44 -11.04
CA PHE A 68 -1.43 6.00 -11.63
C PHE A 68 -1.42 5.90 -13.16
N VAL A 69 -0.90 4.78 -13.70
CA VAL A 69 -0.91 4.41 -15.11
C VAL A 69 -1.04 2.89 -15.24
N ASN A 70 -1.84 2.41 -16.19
CA ASN A 70 -1.86 0.99 -16.57
C ASN A 70 -0.95 0.76 -17.79
N ALA A 71 0.32 0.42 -17.53
CA ALA A 71 1.33 0.23 -18.58
C ALA A 71 1.76 -1.23 -18.79
N GLY A 72 1.49 -2.11 -17.82
CA GLY A 72 1.89 -3.50 -17.90
C GLY A 72 1.36 -4.36 -16.76
N SER A 73 1.58 -5.67 -16.88
CA SER A 73 1.21 -6.67 -15.88
C SER A 73 2.33 -7.68 -15.70
N SER A 74 2.62 -7.99 -14.45
CA SER A 74 3.51 -9.09 -14.09
C SER A 74 2.83 -10.45 -14.33
N LYS A 75 3.61 -11.55 -14.33
CA LYS A 75 3.07 -12.91 -14.49
C LYS A 75 2.01 -13.32 -13.45
N LYS A 76 1.98 -12.67 -12.29
CA LYS A 76 1.12 -13.04 -11.14
C LYS A 76 0.20 -11.89 -10.70
N GLY A 77 0.19 -10.79 -11.44
CA GLY A 77 -0.61 -9.62 -11.13
C GLY A 77 -1.26 -9.07 -12.39
N SER A 78 -2.05 -8.03 -12.22
CA SER A 78 -2.74 -7.35 -13.33
C SER A 78 -2.68 -5.85 -13.12
N ASN A 79 -2.34 -5.12 -14.19
CA ASN A 79 -2.16 -3.68 -14.20
C ASN A 79 -1.23 -3.16 -13.09
N ASN A 80 -0.24 -3.97 -12.71
CA ASN A 80 0.61 -3.75 -11.54
C ASN A 80 2.01 -3.24 -11.86
N GLU A 81 2.36 -3.04 -13.14
CA GLU A 81 3.70 -2.63 -13.56
C GLU A 81 3.69 -1.30 -14.31
N ILE A 82 4.64 -0.44 -13.99
CA ILE A 82 4.88 0.84 -14.66
C ILE A 82 6.37 0.93 -15.00
N PRO A 83 6.76 1.10 -16.28
CA PRO A 83 8.16 1.36 -16.64
C PRO A 83 8.73 2.56 -15.89
N LEU A 84 10.00 2.47 -15.47
CA LEU A 84 10.63 3.50 -14.64
C LEU A 84 10.49 4.90 -15.25
N ALA A 85 10.84 5.05 -16.53
CA ALA A 85 10.79 6.32 -17.27
C ALA A 85 9.41 6.99 -17.25
N GLN A 86 8.33 6.19 -17.21
CA GLN A 86 6.98 6.73 -17.08
C GLN A 86 6.65 7.05 -15.62
N SER A 87 7.02 6.14 -14.71
CA SER A 87 6.73 6.31 -13.28
C SER A 87 7.40 7.56 -12.70
N GLU A 88 8.61 7.93 -13.14
CA GLU A 88 9.34 9.11 -12.62
C GLU A 88 8.65 10.45 -12.88
N THR A 89 7.71 10.48 -13.83
CA THR A 89 6.94 11.68 -14.17
C THR A 89 5.64 11.82 -13.37
N LEU A 90 5.29 10.82 -12.55
CA LEU A 90 4.07 10.84 -11.76
C LEU A 90 4.17 11.87 -10.63
N PRO A 91 3.08 12.59 -10.32
CA PRO A 91 3.08 13.64 -9.30
C PRO A 91 3.12 13.09 -7.88
N SER A 92 2.76 11.81 -7.70
CA SER A 92 2.65 11.12 -6.42
C SER A 92 3.00 9.64 -6.60
N SER A 93 3.33 8.99 -5.49
CA SER A 93 3.59 7.56 -5.39
C SER A 93 2.62 6.84 -4.46
N LEU A 94 1.77 7.60 -3.78
CA LEU A 94 0.74 7.11 -2.87
C LEU A 94 -0.62 7.59 -3.37
N THR A 95 -1.62 6.71 -3.23
CA THR A 95 -3.02 7.09 -3.39
C THR A 95 -3.89 6.24 -2.48
N LEU A 96 -4.91 6.87 -1.88
CA LEU A 96 -5.93 6.17 -1.12
C LEU A 96 -7.15 6.00 -2.01
N ILE A 97 -7.64 4.77 -2.16
CA ILE A 97 -8.84 4.50 -2.97
C ILE A 97 -9.87 3.73 -2.16
N ARG A 98 -11.12 3.80 -2.61
CA ARG A 98 -12.22 2.96 -2.13
C ARG A 98 -12.59 1.95 -3.21
N VAL A 99 -12.81 0.71 -2.79
CA VAL A 99 -13.28 -0.37 -3.66
C VAL A 99 -14.48 -1.05 -3.01
N ASP A 100 -15.42 -1.50 -3.84
CA ASP A 100 -16.62 -2.20 -3.37
C ASP A 100 -16.30 -3.61 -2.86
N GLU A 101 -15.25 -4.23 -3.40
CA GLU A 101 -14.81 -5.56 -3.03
C GLU A 101 -13.32 -5.75 -3.33
N ILE A 102 -12.63 -6.45 -2.42
CA ILE A 102 -11.30 -7.02 -2.66
C ILE A 102 -11.26 -8.49 -2.23
N ASN A 103 -10.62 -9.31 -3.05
CA ASN A 103 -10.32 -10.70 -2.77
C ASN A 103 -8.81 -10.88 -2.59
N VAL A 104 -8.40 -11.41 -1.44
CA VAL A 104 -7.00 -11.75 -1.16
C VAL A 104 -6.74 -13.17 -1.66
N GLN A 105 -5.87 -13.30 -2.64
CA GLN A 105 -5.32 -14.57 -3.05
C GLN A 105 -4.05 -14.87 -2.24
N LYS A 106 -4.04 -15.99 -1.52
CA LYS A 106 -2.86 -16.53 -0.85
C LYS A 106 -2.35 -17.76 -1.60
N PHE A 107 -1.05 -17.82 -1.85
CA PHE A 107 -0.38 -18.99 -2.41
C PHE A 107 1.10 -19.03 -2.05
N ILE A 108 1.73 -20.19 -2.20
CA ILE A 108 3.19 -20.32 -2.08
C ILE A 108 3.87 -20.08 -3.44
N TYR A 109 4.89 -19.23 -3.47
CA TYR A 109 5.70 -18.93 -4.63
C TYR A 109 7.18 -18.92 -4.27
N TYR A 110 7.97 -19.82 -4.88
CA TYR A 110 9.37 -20.06 -4.50
C TYR A 110 9.55 -20.17 -2.97
N GLU A 111 8.76 -21.05 -2.35
CA GLU A 111 8.79 -21.34 -0.90
C GLU A 111 8.39 -20.16 0.01
N LYS A 112 7.92 -19.05 -0.56
CA LYS A 112 7.45 -17.88 0.19
C LYS A 112 5.94 -17.72 0.05
N VAL A 113 5.29 -17.35 1.15
CA VAL A 113 3.89 -16.91 1.10
C VAL A 113 3.83 -15.63 0.26
N LYS A 114 2.90 -15.62 -0.69
CA LYS A 114 2.57 -14.46 -1.50
C LYS A 114 1.09 -14.13 -1.38
N LEU A 115 0.80 -12.85 -1.19
CA LEU A 115 -0.54 -12.30 -1.12
C LEU A 115 -0.75 -11.34 -2.29
N VAL A 116 -1.84 -11.54 -3.04
CA VAL A 116 -2.26 -10.68 -4.14
C VAL A 116 -3.69 -10.24 -3.91
N GLY A 117 -3.93 -8.93 -3.87
CA GLY A 117 -5.25 -8.34 -3.79
C GLY A 117 -5.87 -8.14 -5.16
N TRP A 118 -6.99 -8.81 -5.40
CA TRP A 118 -7.77 -8.72 -6.63
C TRP A 118 -9.02 -7.87 -6.42
N PHE A 119 -9.16 -6.79 -7.19
CA PHE A 119 -10.27 -5.85 -7.06
C PHE A 119 -10.58 -5.16 -8.40
N GLN A 120 -11.73 -4.48 -8.46
CA GLN A 120 -12.12 -3.60 -9.55
C GLN A 120 -12.03 -2.14 -9.09
N TYR A 121 -11.53 -1.27 -9.96
CA TYR A 121 -11.53 0.17 -9.72
C TYR A 121 -11.81 0.88 -11.05
N ASN A 122 -12.89 1.67 -11.09
CA ASN A 122 -13.33 2.40 -12.28
C ASN A 122 -13.45 1.51 -13.54
N GLY A 123 -13.99 0.29 -13.36
CA GLY A 123 -14.21 -0.68 -14.44
C GLY A 123 -12.95 -1.43 -14.90
N MET A 124 -11.82 -1.23 -14.24
CA MET A 124 -10.56 -1.93 -14.53
C MET A 124 -10.20 -2.91 -13.41
N GLY A 125 -9.79 -4.11 -13.80
CA GLY A 125 -9.30 -5.13 -12.88
C GLY A 125 -7.85 -4.89 -12.49
N TYR A 126 -7.56 -5.08 -11.21
CA TYR A 126 -6.22 -4.99 -10.64
C TYR A 126 -5.89 -6.25 -9.85
N GLY A 127 -4.63 -6.68 -9.95
CA GLY A 127 -4.06 -7.76 -9.14
C GLY A 127 -2.71 -7.29 -8.61
N LEU A 128 -2.70 -6.78 -7.38
CA LEU A 128 -1.55 -6.10 -6.80
C LEU A 128 -1.00 -6.90 -5.62
N ASP A 129 0.33 -6.96 -5.48
CA ASP A 129 0.94 -7.60 -4.31
C ASP A 129 0.56 -6.81 -3.04
N ILE A 130 0.20 -7.52 -1.97
CA ILE A 130 -0.11 -6.93 -0.66
C ILE A 130 1.15 -6.92 0.19
N THR A 131 1.47 -5.77 0.78
CA THR A 131 2.61 -5.59 1.71
C THR A 131 2.15 -5.00 3.05
N ASP A 132 0.85 -5.08 3.34
CA ASP A 132 0.28 -4.70 4.62
C ASP A 132 0.68 -5.74 5.68
N PRO A 133 1.43 -5.37 6.73
CA PRO A 133 1.91 -6.32 7.73
C PRO A 133 0.78 -6.98 8.54
N VAL A 134 -0.37 -6.31 8.72
CA VAL A 134 -1.52 -6.87 9.43
C VAL A 134 -2.15 -7.98 8.59
N ILE A 135 -2.37 -7.71 7.30
CA ILE A 135 -2.91 -8.69 6.36
C ILE A 135 -1.91 -9.82 6.12
N GLU A 136 -0.62 -9.52 5.95
CA GLU A 136 0.42 -10.54 5.83
C GLU A 136 0.40 -11.49 7.03
N SER A 137 0.34 -10.95 8.25
CA SER A 137 0.28 -11.76 9.47
C SER A 137 -0.99 -12.60 9.57
N GLU A 138 -2.16 -12.04 9.24
CA GLU A 138 -3.44 -12.75 9.33
C GLU A 138 -3.53 -13.92 8.34
N TYR A 139 -3.02 -13.72 7.12
CA TYR A 139 -3.13 -14.71 6.05
C TYR A 139 -1.95 -15.67 5.97
N HIS A 140 -0.86 -15.42 6.70
CA HIS A 140 0.34 -16.26 6.70
C HIS A 140 0.05 -17.73 6.97
N THR A 141 -0.85 -18.00 7.93
CA THR A 141 -1.19 -19.35 8.39
C THR A 141 -2.41 -19.94 7.70
N LYS A 142 -3.06 -19.20 6.79
CA LYS A 142 -4.23 -19.71 6.06
C LYS A 142 -3.81 -20.62 4.91
N ASP A 143 -4.71 -21.49 4.48
CA ASP A 143 -4.50 -22.35 3.32
C ASP A 143 -4.43 -21.54 2.01
N ASP A 144 -3.82 -22.12 0.98
CA ASP A 144 -3.81 -21.52 -0.36
C ASP A 144 -5.24 -21.37 -0.86
N GLY A 145 -5.60 -20.18 -1.35
CA GLY A 145 -6.99 -19.89 -1.71
C GLY A 145 -7.28 -18.41 -1.93
N TYR A 146 -8.57 -18.11 -2.12
CA TYR A 146 -9.10 -16.75 -2.26
C TYR A 146 -10.02 -16.44 -1.08
N TYR A 147 -9.90 -15.23 -0.56
CA TYR A 147 -10.64 -14.78 0.62
C TYR A 147 -11.24 -13.41 0.36
N ALA A 148 -12.57 -13.32 0.39
CA ALA A 148 -13.27 -12.05 0.24
C ALA A 148 -13.18 -11.23 1.53
N ILE A 149 -12.80 -9.97 1.41
CA ILE A 149 -12.80 -8.99 2.51
C ILE A 149 -14.03 -8.06 2.40
N GLY A 150 -14.55 -7.86 1.18
CA GLY A 150 -15.64 -6.92 0.91
C GLY A 150 -15.17 -5.49 0.73
N GLU A 151 -16.07 -4.54 0.99
CA GLU A 151 -15.83 -3.11 0.79
C GLU A 151 -14.65 -2.64 1.62
N SER A 152 -13.70 -1.94 1.00
CA SER A 152 -12.44 -1.57 1.65
C SER A 152 -11.89 -0.23 1.15
N LEU A 153 -11.12 0.44 2.00
CA LEU A 153 -10.14 1.42 1.53
C LEU A 153 -8.80 0.72 1.32
N LEU A 154 -8.13 1.07 0.23
CA LEU A 154 -6.81 0.55 -0.10
C LEU A 154 -5.83 1.71 -0.19
N CYS A 155 -4.74 1.65 0.56
CA CYS A 155 -3.60 2.51 0.33
C CYS A 155 -2.71 1.85 -0.72
N ILE A 156 -2.65 2.44 -1.91
CA ILE A 156 -1.82 1.94 -3.01
C ILE A 156 -0.52 2.73 -3.03
N SER A 157 0.61 2.03 -3.12
CA SER A 157 1.94 2.62 -3.21
C SER A 157 2.71 2.15 -4.44
N LEU A 158 3.72 2.92 -4.85
CA LEU A 158 4.70 2.50 -5.86
C LEU A 158 6.00 2.04 -5.20
N SER A 159 6.42 0.81 -5.55
CA SER A 159 7.69 0.24 -5.10
C SER A 159 8.88 1.11 -5.51
N LYS A 160 10.05 0.87 -4.89
CA LYS A 160 11.33 1.28 -5.49
C LYS A 160 11.49 0.69 -6.91
N PRO A 161 12.38 1.23 -7.75
CA PRO A 161 12.69 0.62 -9.04
C PRO A 161 13.23 -0.81 -8.85
N ILE A 162 12.72 -1.74 -9.64
CA ILE A 162 13.13 -3.15 -9.66
C ILE A 162 13.49 -3.51 -11.10
N ASN A 163 14.71 -4.02 -11.28
CA ASN A 163 15.17 -4.52 -12.57
C ASN A 163 14.57 -5.90 -12.87
N LYS A 164 13.97 -6.07 -14.05
CA LYS A 164 13.50 -7.37 -14.53
C LYS A 164 14.60 -8.11 -15.28
N THR A 165 15.44 -8.82 -14.53
CA THR A 165 16.57 -9.57 -15.09
C THR A 165 16.14 -10.72 -16.01
N ASN A 166 14.93 -11.27 -15.81
CA ASN A 166 14.34 -12.33 -16.64
C ASN A 166 13.22 -11.81 -17.58
N GLY A 167 13.22 -10.51 -17.87
CA GLY A 167 12.24 -9.83 -18.72
C GLY A 167 12.89 -9.09 -19.89
N ASP A 168 12.42 -7.87 -20.16
CA ASP A 168 12.98 -6.94 -21.15
C ASP A 168 14.27 -6.23 -20.68
N GLY A 169 14.75 -6.53 -19.47
CA GLY A 169 15.93 -5.91 -18.88
C GLY A 169 15.71 -4.48 -18.38
N LEU A 170 14.47 -3.97 -18.40
CA LEU A 170 14.14 -2.62 -17.96
C LEU A 170 13.80 -2.60 -16.46
N ASP A 171 13.87 -1.39 -15.90
CA ASP A 171 13.46 -1.11 -14.53
C ASP A 171 11.97 -0.74 -14.47
N TYR A 172 11.31 -1.26 -13.44
CA TYR A 172 9.89 -1.06 -13.22
C TYR A 172 9.61 -0.62 -11.79
N ARG A 173 8.54 0.17 -11.61
CA ARG A 173 7.87 0.29 -10.33
C ARG A 173 6.60 -0.54 -10.34
N TYR A 174 6.33 -1.18 -9.21
CA TYR A 174 5.17 -2.01 -9.01
C TYR A 174 4.13 -1.26 -8.17
N LYS A 175 2.86 -1.38 -8.54
CA LYS A 175 1.75 -0.97 -7.67
C LYS A 175 1.55 -2.03 -6.61
N LEU A 176 1.52 -1.61 -5.35
CA LEU A 176 1.40 -2.46 -4.18
C LEU A 176 0.23 -1.98 -3.33
N ILE A 177 -0.44 -2.91 -2.64
CA ILE A 177 -1.40 -2.57 -1.59
C ILE A 177 -0.61 -2.48 -0.28
N ALA A 178 -0.33 -1.26 0.17
CA ALA A 178 0.42 -0.99 1.39
C ALA A 178 -0.45 -1.09 2.66
N ALA A 179 -1.76 -0.87 2.53
CA ALA A 179 -2.72 -1.09 3.60
C ALA A 179 -4.09 -1.51 3.05
N VAL A 180 -4.75 -2.45 3.72
CA VAL A 180 -6.16 -2.82 3.51
C VAL A 180 -6.96 -2.41 4.74
N MET A 181 -8.00 -1.60 4.53
CA MET A 181 -8.90 -1.13 5.57
C MET A 181 -10.31 -1.59 5.25
N PRO A 182 -10.71 -2.79 5.71
CA PRO A 182 -12.08 -3.27 5.54
C PRO A 182 -13.05 -2.26 6.15
N LYS A 183 -14.18 -2.03 5.47
CA LYS A 183 -15.27 -1.26 6.06
C LYS A 183 -15.76 -1.99 7.31
N PRO A 184 -15.84 -1.32 8.47
CA PRO A 184 -16.36 -1.95 9.66
C PRO A 184 -17.82 -2.37 9.43
N GLU A 185 -18.22 -3.50 9.97
CA GLU A 185 -19.61 -3.94 9.98
C GLU A 185 -20.47 -2.88 10.70
N GLU A 186 -21.63 -2.54 10.14
CA GLU A 186 -22.56 -1.62 10.78
C GLU A 186 -23.20 -2.32 12.01
N GLY A 187 -22.62 -2.12 13.21
CA GLY A 187 -23.26 -2.53 14.46
C GLY A 187 -22.37 -3.13 15.56
N ALA A 188 -21.23 -2.50 15.89
CA ALA A 188 -20.49 -2.78 17.13
C ALA A 188 -20.47 -1.55 18.05
#